data_AF-A0A093Q820-F1
#
_entry.id   AF-A0A093Q820-F1
#
_cell.length_a   1.000
_cell.length_b   1.000
_cell.length_c   1.000
_cell.angle_alpha   90.00
_cell.angle_beta   90.00
_cell.angle_gamma   90.00
#
_symmetry.space_group_name_H-M   'P 1'
#
loop_
_entity.id
_entity.type
_entity.pdbx_description
1 polymer ?
#
loop_
_entity_poly.entity_id
_entity_poly.type
_entity_poly.pdbx_seq_one_letter_code
_entity_poly.pdbx_strand_id
1 'polypeptide(L)'
;KNVLVYRNGDPFFPGRRIVINEKKVSNFEVFLKEVTGRVKAPFGAVRNIYTPRGGHRVRQLEELQSGEQYVAGGREAFKKL
;
A
#
# COMPACT_ATOMS: atom_id res chain seq x y z
N LYS A 1 -0.95 -13.71 -0.27
CA LYS A 1 -1.79 -12.81 0.58
C LYS A 1 -2.62 -11.88 -0.32
N ASN A 2 -3.82 -11.44 0.09
CA ASN A 2 -4.63 -10.48 -0.67
C ASN A 2 -4.95 -9.26 0.21
N VAL A 3 -4.64 -8.05 -0.24
CA VAL A 3 -4.80 -6.82 0.54
C VAL A 3 -5.52 -5.73 -0.25
N LEU A 4 -6.26 -4.86 0.43
CA LEU A 4 -6.90 -3.69 -0.18
C LEU A 4 -6.08 -2.43 0.09
N VAL A 5 -5.60 -1.77 -0.95
CA VAL A 5 -4.73 -0.60 -0.82
C VAL A 5 -5.42 0.68 -1.29
N TYR A 6 -5.50 1.67 -0.41
CA TYR A 6 -5.99 3.02 -0.68
C TYR A 6 -4.84 3.97 -1.00
N ARG A 7 -5.17 5.16 -1.51
CA ARG A 7 -4.23 6.24 -1.73
C ARG A 7 -4.25 7.19 -0.53
N ASN A 8 -3.07 7.58 -0.08
CA ASN A 8 -2.93 8.57 0.97
C ASN A 8 -3.56 9.91 0.56
N GLY A 9 -4.52 10.40 1.35
CA GLY A 9 -5.16 11.69 1.09
C GLY A 9 -6.13 11.75 -0.10
N ASP A 10 -6.61 10.60 -0.61
CA ASP A 10 -7.61 10.55 -1.69
C ASP A 10 -8.90 9.85 -1.21
N PRO A 11 -9.95 10.62 -0.79
CA PRO A 11 -11.19 10.05 -0.26
C PRO A 11 -12.09 9.46 -1.36
N PHE A 12 -11.85 9.80 -2.63
CA PHE A 12 -12.68 9.35 -3.75
C PHE A 12 -12.16 8.07 -4.39
N PHE A 13 -10.94 7.64 -4.05
CA PHE A 13 -10.40 6.40 -4.54
C PHE A 13 -10.96 5.20 -3.74
N PRO A 14 -11.69 4.27 -4.38
CA PRO A 14 -12.35 3.15 -3.69
C PRO A 14 -11.38 2.08 -3.16
N GLY A 15 -10.07 2.26 -3.38
CA GLY A 15 -9.05 1.27 -3.09
C GLY A 15 -8.80 0.31 -4.26
N ARG A 16 -7.65 -0.37 -4.22
CA ARG A 16 -7.25 -1.39 -5.19
C ARG A 16 -6.88 -2.68 -4.48
N ARG A 17 -7.52 -3.78 -4.85
CA ARG A 17 -7.11 -5.12 -4.39
C ARG A 17 -5.79 -5.52 -5.03
N ILE A 18 -4.85 -5.97 -4.21
CA ILE A 18 -3.53 -6.43 -4.62
C ILE A 18 -3.31 -7.84 -4.08
N VAL A 19 -3.05 -8.77 -4.99
CA VAL A 19 -2.68 -10.15 -4.65
C VAL A 19 -1.17 -10.22 -4.59
N ILE A 20 -0.65 -10.47 -3.39
CA ILE A 20 0.75 -10.72 -3.12
C ILE A 20 1.01 -12.21 -3.38
N ASN A 21 1.66 -12.47 -4.50
CA ASN A 21 2.18 -13.78 -4.87
C ASN A 21 3.67 -13.82 -4.48
N GLU A 22 4.02 -14.64 -3.49
CA GLU A 22 5.38 -14.75 -2.95
C GLU A 22 6.42 -15.16 -3.99
N LYS A 23 6.03 -15.87 -5.07
CA LYS A 23 6.93 -16.20 -6.18
C LYS A 23 7.29 -14.98 -7.04
N LYS A 24 6.43 -13.96 -7.08
CA LYS A 24 6.62 -12.73 -7.88
C LYS A 24 7.10 -11.55 -7.02
N VAL A 25 6.66 -11.52 -5.77
CA VAL A 25 6.97 -10.46 -4.81
C VAL A 25 7.90 -11.05 -3.78
N SER A 26 9.20 -11.02 -4.08
CA SER A 26 10.24 -11.63 -3.25
C SER A 26 10.65 -10.79 -2.05
N ASN A 27 10.38 -9.48 -2.07
CA ASN A 27 10.68 -8.57 -0.97
C ASN A 27 9.75 -7.35 -0.96
N PHE A 28 9.86 -6.54 0.09
CA PHE A 28 9.01 -5.38 0.30
C PHE A 28 9.17 -4.31 -0.79
N GLU A 29 10.36 -4.10 -1.33
CA GLU A 29 10.57 -3.11 -2.40
C GLU A 29 9.85 -3.51 -3.70
N VAL A 30 9.86 -4.80 -4.05
CA VAL A 30 9.11 -5.33 -5.19
C VAL A 30 7.62 -5.13 -4.97
N PHE A 31 7.13 -5.32 -3.74
CA PHE A 31 5.74 -5.02 -3.39
C PHE A 31 5.40 -3.55 -3.59
N LEU A 32 6.24 -2.61 -3.14
CA LEU A 32 6.01 -1.17 -3.35
C LEU A 32 5.95 -0.80 -4.84
N LYS A 33 6.78 -1.43 -5.69
CA LYS A 33 6.73 -1.25 -7.15
C LYS A 33 5.43 -1.79 -7.74
N GLU A 34 5.00 -2.98 -7.35
CA GLU A 34 3.71 -3.55 -7.76
C GLU A 34 2.54 -2.64 -7.35
N VAL A 35 2.53 -2.15 -6.11
CA VAL A 35 1.51 -1.21 -5.62
C VAL A 35 1.53 0.09 -6.44
N THR A 36 2.71 0.62 -6.76
CA THR A 36 2.85 1.81 -7.61
C THR A 36 2.15 1.64 -8.95
N GLY A 37 2.42 0.54 -9.67
CA GLY A 37 1.82 0.27 -10.98
C GLY A 37 0.31 0.02 -10.91
N ARG A 38 -0.19 -0.55 -9.80
CA ARG A 38 -1.60 -0.91 -9.62
C ARG A 38 -2.46 0.24 -9.12
N VAL A 39 -1.94 1.05 -8.20
CA VAL A 39 -2.68 2.15 -7.56
C VAL A 39 -2.61 3.42 -8.41
N LYS A 40 -1.51 3.65 -9.16
CA LYS A 40 -1.30 4.83 -10.02
C LYS A 40 -1.69 6.14 -9.31
N ALA A 41 -1.07 6.39 -8.15
CA ALA A 41 -1.41 7.52 -7.32
C ALA A 41 -0.92 8.85 -7.95
N PRO A 42 -1.63 9.98 -7.72
CA PRO A 42 -1.22 11.29 -8.23
C PRO A 42 0.10 11.77 -7.63
N PHE A 43 0.46 11.31 -6.42
CA PHE A 43 1.76 11.57 -5.79
C PHE A 43 2.92 10.75 -6.41
N GLY A 44 2.64 9.94 -7.44
CA GLY A 44 3.64 9.14 -8.13
C GLY A 44 3.97 7.83 -7.42
N ALA A 45 5.26 7.54 -7.27
CA ALA A 45 5.74 6.26 -6.75
C ALA A 45 5.41 6.05 -5.27
N VAL A 46 4.89 4.87 -4.95
CA VAL A 46 4.63 4.46 -3.57
C VAL A 46 5.95 4.15 -2.89
N ARG A 47 6.20 4.83 -1.77
CA ARG A 47 7.41 4.65 -0.95
C ARG A 47 7.10 4.07 0.42
N ASN A 48 5.84 4.18 0.84
CA ASN A 48 5.39 3.81 2.16
C ASN A 48 4.03 3.11 2.07
N ILE A 49 3.82 2.15 2.96
CA ILE A 49 2.54 1.51 3.22
C ILE A 49 2.22 1.76 4.68
N TYR A 50 1.00 2.21 4.95
CA TYR A 50 0.54 2.53 6.29
C TYR A 50 -0.70 1.71 6.65
N THR A 51 -0.89 1.45 7.94
CA THR A 51 -2.17 0.97 8.44
C THR A 51 -3.19 2.11 8.38
N PRO A 52 -4.44 1.86 7.97
CA PRO A 52 -5.47 2.90 7.90
C PRO A 52 -5.84 3.41 9.31
N ARG A 53 -5.75 2.53 10.31
CA ARG A 53 -5.95 2.85 11.72
C ARG A 53 -4.59 3.18 12.34
N GLY A 54 -4.31 4.48 12.48
CA GLY A 54 -3.13 4.97 13.21
C GLY A 54 -1.92 5.35 12.34
N GLY A 55 -1.92 5.06 11.04
CA GLY A 55 -0.84 5.48 10.15
C GLY A 55 0.49 4.79 10.43
N HIS A 56 0.47 3.61 11.05
CA HIS A 56 1.69 2.87 11.35
C HIS A 56 2.32 2.37 10.06
N ARG A 57 3.62 2.63 9.89
CA ARG A 57 4.34 2.24 8.68
C ARG A 57 4.66 0.75 8.71
N VAL A 58 4.18 0.05 7.69
CA VAL A 58 4.57 -1.33 7.38
C VAL A 58 5.97 -1.31 6.77
N ARG A 59 6.89 -2.14 7.30
CA ARG A 59 8.29 -2.18 6.86
C ARG A 59 8.63 -3.44 6.07
N GLN A 60 7.88 -4.53 6.25
CA GLN A 60 8.16 -5.81 5.61
C GLN A 60 6.88 -6.57 5.18
N LEU A 61 7.05 -7.62 4.37
CA LEU A 61 5.92 -8.38 3.79
C LEU A 61 5.16 -9.21 4.83
N GLU A 62 5.84 -9.58 5.91
CA GLU A 62 5.34 -10.43 6.98
C GLU A 62 4.25 -9.70 7.77
N GLU A 63 4.40 -8.39 7.93
CA GLU A 63 3.43 -7.49 8.57
C GLU A 63 2.15 -7.30 7.74
N LEU A 64 2.17 -7.65 6.45
CA LEU A 64 0.97 -7.63 5.62
C LEU A 64 0.09 -8.85 5.94
N GLN A 65 -1.17 -8.58 6.23
CA GLN A 65 -2.18 -9.59 6.57
C GLN A 65 -3.21 -9.70 5.46
N SER A 66 -3.57 -10.93 5.10
CA SER A 66 -4.55 -11.16 4.05
C SER A 66 -5.96 -10.76 4.52
N GLY A 67 -6.71 -10.06 3.69
CA GLY A 67 -8.03 -9.51 4.02
C GLY A 67 -7.98 -8.07 4.56
N GLU A 68 -6.81 -7.60 4.99
CA GLU A 68 -6.65 -6.28 5.61
C GLU A 68 -6.50 -5.14 4.60
N GLN A 69 -6.71 -3.94 5.15
CA GLN A 69 -6.65 -2.66 4.43
C GLN A 69 -5.35 -1.93 4.74
N TYR A 70 -4.81 -1.24 3.74
CA TYR A 70 -3.58 -0.44 3.84
C TYR A 70 -3.69 0.84 3.03
N VAL A 71 -2.82 1.81 3.32
CA VAL A 71 -2.75 3.10 2.63
C VAL A 71 -1.37 3.25 2.00
N ALA A 72 -1.33 3.40 0.68
CA ALA A 72 -0.13 3.72 -0.06
C ALA A 72 0.18 5.21 0.03
N GLY A 73 1.41 5.56 0.40
CA GLY A 73 1.91 6.93 0.44
C GLY A 73 3.22 7.09 -0.32
N GLY A 74 3.43 8.29 -0.86
CA GLY A 74 4.69 8.73 -1.43
C GLY A 74 5.70 9.15 -0.35
N ARG A 75 6.50 10.19 -0.64
CA ARG A 75 7.39 10.84 0.34
C ARG A 75 6.66 11.77 1.32
N GLU A 76 5.37 12.00 1.09
CA GLU A 76 4.53 12.84 1.95
C GLU A 76 4.15 12.12 3.26
N ALA A 77 3.74 12.92 4.24
CA ALA A 77 3.22 12.42 5.50
C ALA A 77 1.88 11.67 5.30
N PHE A 78 1.61 10.71 6.17
CA PHE A 78 0.32 10.04 6.22
C PHE A 78 -0.80 11.04 6.53
N LYS A 79 -1.84 11.05 5.70
CA LYS A 79 -3.04 11.89 5.83
C LYS A 79 -4.17 10.97 6.25
N LYS A 80 -4.62 11.13 7.49
CA LYS A 80 -5.84 10.47 7.96
C LYS A 80 -7.04 11.18 7.35
N LEU A 81 -7.81 10.42 6.57
CA LEU A 81 -9.11 10.83 6.04
C LEU A 81 -10.22 10.16 6.82
#